data_AF-A0A8T4Z2L6-F1
#
_entry.id   AF-A0A8T4Z2L6-F1
#
_cell.length_a   1.000
_cell.length_b   1.000
_cell.length_c   1.000
_cell.angle_alpha   90.00
_cell.angle_beta   90.00
_cell.angle_gamma   90.00
#
_symmetry.space_group_name_H-M   'P 1'
#
loop_
_entity.id
_entity.type
_entity.pdbx_description
1 polymer ?
#
loop_
_entity_poly.entity_id
_entity_poly.type
_entity_poly.pdbx_seq_one_letter_code
_entity_poly.pdbx_strand_id
1 'polypeptide(L)'
;MNIMAGGRFGLNLHSFDIDVEGGGLSENFDTAVSSTIEMTLRLILGDRTAEALYSHISREYNIDRKSLASNIQILCKVLHDIFGDSGKVIQRVIVRSLCENMNIEYGTLPTDDLPSALSELHRLRHPSTAQ
;
A
#
# COMPACT_ATOMS: atom_id res chain seq x y z
N MET A 1 3.99 34.18 10.49
CA MET A 1 3.76 33.09 11.48
C MET A 1 3.69 31.80 10.69
N ASN A 2 4.70 30.94 10.82
CA ASN A 2 4.83 29.69 10.08
C ASN A 2 4.65 28.55 11.09
N ILE A 3 3.61 27.73 10.94
CA ILE A 3 3.37 26.58 11.82
C ILE A 3 3.81 25.34 11.05
N MET A 4 5.06 24.93 11.24
CA MET A 4 5.51 23.58 10.91
C MET A 4 5.46 22.74 12.18
N ALA A 5 4.54 21.78 12.22
CA ALA A 5 4.57 20.68 13.17
C ALA A 5 4.39 19.38 12.39
N GLY A 6 5.44 18.99 11.65
CA GLY A 6 5.59 17.65 11.10
C GLY A 6 5.96 16.69 12.23
N GLY A 7 4.95 16.08 12.85
CA GLY A 7 5.15 15.02 13.83
C GLY A 7 5.81 13.81 13.19
N ARG A 8 7.09 13.57 13.53
CA ARG A 8 7.79 12.32 13.20
C ARG A 8 7.18 11.18 14.03
N PHE A 9 6.21 10.47 13.47
CA PHE A 9 5.89 9.12 13.91
C PHE A 9 6.99 8.19 13.38
N GLY A 10 7.97 7.90 14.24
CA GLY A 10 8.99 6.89 14.01
C GLY A 10 8.40 5.50 14.18
N LEU A 11 7.78 4.97 13.13
CA LEU A 11 7.55 3.54 13.02
C LEU A 11 8.89 2.92 12.63
N ASN A 12 9.47 2.14 13.55
CA ASN A 12 10.69 1.37 13.31
C ASN A 12 10.30 0.17 12.42
N LEU A 13 10.14 0.39 11.12
CA LEU A 13 10.02 -0.70 10.15
C LEU A 13 11.44 -1.22 9.90
N HIS A 14 11.71 -2.39 10.48
CA HIS A 14 12.89 -3.18 10.19
C HIS A 14 12.91 -3.45 8.68
N SER A 15 14.01 -3.13 8.01
CA SER A 15 14.23 -3.45 6.60
C SER A 15 14.00 -4.95 6.41
N PHE A 16 13.02 -5.34 5.59
CA PHE A 16 12.76 -6.73 5.26
C PHE A 16 13.13 -6.97 3.80
N ASP A 17 14.17 -7.77 3.59
CA ASP A 17 14.57 -8.28 2.28
C ASP A 17 13.45 -9.15 1.72
N ILE A 18 12.80 -8.68 0.65
CA ILE A 18 11.88 -9.48 -0.16
C ILE A 18 12.72 -10.17 -1.23
N ASP A 19 12.98 -11.47 -1.06
CA ASP A 19 13.52 -12.34 -2.10
C ASP A 19 12.46 -12.50 -3.22
N VAL A 20 12.69 -11.85 -4.37
CA VAL A 20 11.81 -11.93 -5.54
C VAL A 20 12.35 -13.00 -6.48
N GLU A 21 11.89 -14.24 -6.32
CA GLU A 21 12.11 -15.30 -7.31
C GLU A 21 11.09 -15.21 -8.47
N GLY A 22 11.59 -14.83 -9.64
CA GLY A 22 11.23 -15.38 -10.96
C GLY A 22 9.75 -15.52 -11.35
N GLY A 23 9.00 -14.42 -11.47
CA GLY A 23 7.73 -14.32 -12.23
C GLY A 23 7.74 -13.09 -13.15
N GLY A 24 6.78 -12.93 -14.07
CA GLY A 24 6.74 -11.78 -15.00
C GLY A 24 6.82 -10.42 -14.28
N LEU A 25 7.45 -9.41 -14.92
CA LEU A 25 7.74 -8.11 -14.29
C LEU A 25 6.52 -7.42 -13.65
N SER A 26 5.31 -7.61 -14.19
CA SER A 26 4.05 -7.11 -13.62
C SER A 26 3.55 -7.97 -12.46
N GLU A 27 3.64 -9.30 -12.56
CA GLU A 27 3.27 -10.23 -11.47
C GLU A 27 4.11 -9.98 -10.22
N ASN A 28 5.39 -9.61 -10.39
CA ASN A 28 6.27 -9.28 -9.27
C ASN A 28 5.88 -7.95 -8.61
N PHE A 29 5.35 -6.99 -9.36
CA PHE A 29 4.87 -5.72 -8.79
C PHE A 29 3.57 -5.91 -8.04
N ASP A 30 2.57 -6.55 -8.65
CA ASP A 30 1.26 -6.78 -8.02
C ASP A 30 1.39 -7.68 -6.78
N THR A 31 2.29 -8.66 -6.82
CA THR A 31 2.62 -9.51 -5.66
C THR A 31 3.31 -8.69 -4.57
N ALA A 32 4.29 -7.86 -4.90
CA ALA A 32 4.97 -7.00 -3.92
C ALA A 32 3.98 -6.01 -3.28
N VAL A 33 3.09 -5.41 -4.07
CA VAL A 33 2.04 -4.50 -3.59
C VAL A 33 1.09 -5.24 -2.65
N SER A 34 0.55 -6.38 -3.09
CA SER A 34 -0.40 -7.17 -2.30
C SER A 34 0.22 -7.65 -0.98
N SER A 35 1.47 -8.13 -1.02
CA SER A 35 2.22 -8.54 0.16
C SER A 35 2.46 -7.38 1.13
N THR A 36 2.86 -6.21 0.61
CA THR A 36 3.09 -5.01 1.42
C THR A 36 1.80 -4.54 2.10
N ILE A 37 0.67 -4.56 1.38
CA ILE A 37 -0.65 -4.24 1.92
C ILE A 37 -1.01 -5.23 3.03
N GLU A 38 -0.86 -6.52 2.79
CA GLU A 38 -1.18 -7.56 3.78
C GLU A 38 -0.36 -7.39 5.07
N MET A 39 0.96 -7.24 4.93
CA MET A 39 1.84 -7.02 6.07
C MET A 39 1.48 -5.74 6.83
N THR A 40 1.22 -4.64 6.11
CA THR A 40 0.87 -3.36 6.74
C THR A 40 -0.46 -3.42 7.48
N LEU A 41 -1.47 -4.07 6.90
CA LEU A 41 -2.77 -4.24 7.55
C LEU A 41 -2.67 -5.12 8.80
N ARG A 42 -1.92 -6.22 8.75
CA ARG A 42 -1.66 -7.07 9.92
C ARG A 42 -0.90 -6.30 11.02
N LEU A 43 0.06 -5.47 10.64
CA LEU A 43 0.82 -4.64 11.58
C LEU A 43 -0.07 -3.62 12.30
N ILE A 44 -0.97 -2.95 11.57
CA ILE A 44 -1.80 -1.88 12.13
C ILE A 44 -3.02 -2.43 12.88
N LEU A 45 -3.70 -3.43 12.31
CA LEU A 45 -5.00 -3.92 12.79
C LEU A 45 -4.89 -5.19 13.63
N GLY A 46 -3.75 -5.88 13.57
CA GLY A 46 -3.58 -7.24 14.06
C GLY A 46 -4.12 -8.30 13.11
N ASP A 47 -3.61 -9.54 13.22
CA ASP A 47 -3.91 -10.63 12.28
C ASP A 47 -5.40 -10.93 12.13
N ARG A 48 -6.14 -10.99 13.24
CA ARG A 48 -7.57 -11.35 13.22
C ARG A 48 -8.42 -10.29 12.53
N THR A 49 -8.10 -9.02 12.77
CA THR A 49 -8.83 -7.89 12.18
C THR A 49 -8.49 -7.75 10.70
N ALA A 50 -7.22 -7.93 10.32
CA ALA A 50 -6.81 -7.96 8.92
C ALA A 50 -7.51 -9.11 8.17
N GLU A 51 -7.58 -10.31 8.76
CA GLU A 51 -8.30 -11.44 8.18
C GLU A 51 -9.79 -11.15 8.01
N ALA A 52 -10.43 -10.55 9.01
CA ALA A 52 -11.83 -10.15 8.93
C ALA A 52 -12.08 -9.10 7.84
N LEU A 53 -11.17 -8.14 7.68
CA LEU A 53 -11.20 -7.15 6.60
C LEU A 53 -11.12 -7.82 5.22
N TYR A 54 -10.16 -8.74 5.03
CA TYR A 54 -10.04 -9.50 3.79
C TYR A 54 -11.25 -10.37 3.51
N SER A 55 -11.80 -11.03 4.54
CA SER A 55 -13.02 -11.82 4.41
C SER A 55 -14.21 -10.94 4.00
N HIS A 56 -14.33 -9.74 4.56
CA HIS A 56 -15.35 -8.77 4.16
C HIS A 56 -15.17 -8.32 2.70
N ILE A 57 -13.95 -7.96 2.29
CA ILE A 57 -13.64 -7.59 0.90
C ILE A 57 -14.01 -8.72 -0.07
N SER A 58 -13.60 -9.95 0.25
CA SER A 58 -13.87 -11.12 -0.57
C SER A 58 -15.36 -11.42 -0.71
N ARG A 59 -16.13 -11.30 0.38
CA ARG A 59 -17.57 -11.58 0.37
C ARG A 59 -18.40 -10.51 -0.32
N GLU A 60 -18.09 -9.24 -0.09
CA GLU A 60 -18.92 -8.13 -0.59
C GLU A 60 -18.53 -7.69 -2.00
N TYR A 61 -17.27 -7.85 -2.39
CA TYR A 61 -16.76 -7.36 -3.68
C TYR A 61 -16.24 -8.47 -4.59
N ASN A 62 -16.26 -9.74 -4.15
CA ASN A 62 -15.76 -10.88 -4.91
C ASN A 62 -14.30 -10.70 -5.39
N ILE A 63 -13.47 -10.03 -4.57
CA ILE A 63 -12.06 -9.77 -4.84
C ILE A 63 -11.22 -10.64 -3.91
N ASP A 64 -10.34 -11.45 -4.51
CA ASP A 64 -9.34 -12.20 -3.76
C ASP A 64 -8.12 -11.32 -3.44
N ARG A 65 -7.27 -11.80 -2.52
CA ARG A 65 -6.10 -11.04 -2.05
C ARG A 65 -5.11 -10.69 -3.15
N LYS A 66 -4.92 -11.57 -4.14
CA LYS A 66 -3.97 -11.36 -5.24
C LYS A 66 -4.49 -10.30 -6.21
N SER A 67 -5.81 -10.23 -6.37
CA SER A 67 -6.48 -9.23 -7.20
C SER A 67 -6.64 -7.86 -6.52
N LEU A 68 -6.23 -7.73 -5.24
CA LEU A 68 -6.42 -6.49 -4.48
C LEU A 68 -5.55 -5.35 -5.00
N ALA A 69 -4.32 -5.63 -5.44
CA ALA A 69 -3.43 -4.63 -6.03
C ALA A 69 -4.07 -3.94 -7.24
N SER A 70 -4.69 -4.73 -8.14
CA SER A 70 -5.38 -4.21 -9.32
C SER A 70 -6.72 -3.54 -9.01
N ASN A 71 -7.26 -3.73 -7.79
CA ASN A 71 -8.54 -3.20 -7.34
C ASN A 71 -8.41 -2.30 -6.10
N ILE A 72 -7.31 -1.55 -6.01
CA ILE A 72 -6.95 -0.79 -4.80
C ILE A 72 -8.01 0.22 -4.32
N GLN A 73 -8.85 0.71 -5.25
CA GLN A 73 -9.97 1.60 -4.95
C GLN A 73 -10.96 0.95 -3.97
N ILE A 74 -11.15 -0.36 -4.07
CA ILE A 74 -12.02 -1.11 -3.16
C ILE A 74 -11.41 -1.15 -1.76
N LEU A 75 -10.09 -1.35 -1.63
CA LEU A 75 -9.44 -1.26 -0.33
C LEU A 75 -9.64 0.13 0.29
N CYS A 76 -9.43 1.20 -0.50
CA CYS A 76 -9.60 2.58 -0.02
C CYS A 76 -11.02 2.83 0.45
N LYS A 77 -12.01 2.35 -0.30
CA LYS A 77 -13.43 2.42 0.06
C LYS A 77 -13.70 1.67 1.36
N VAL A 78 -13.29 0.41 1.47
CA VAL A 78 -13.54 -0.41 2.66
C VAL A 78 -12.86 0.15 3.91
N LEU A 79 -11.64 0.67 3.78
CA LEU A 79 -10.97 1.36 4.88
C LEU A 79 -11.72 2.62 5.31
N HIS A 80 -12.32 3.36 4.38
CA HIS A 80 -13.16 4.50 4.71
C HIS A 80 -14.49 4.07 5.35
N ASP A 81 -15.14 3.04 4.82
CA ASP A 81 -16.42 2.55 5.32
C ASP A 81 -16.31 2.03 6.76
N ILE A 82 -15.17 1.41 7.12
CA ILE A 82 -14.93 0.87 8.46
C ILE A 82 -14.32 1.89 9.43
N PHE A 83 -13.31 2.66 8.99
CA PHE A 83 -12.52 3.53 9.87
C PHE A 83 -12.78 5.02 9.66
N GLY A 84 -13.66 5.40 8.75
CA GLY A 84 -13.95 6.79 8.39
C GLY A 84 -12.71 7.50 7.84
N ASP A 85 -12.50 8.75 8.28
CA ASP A 85 -11.31 9.52 7.90
C ASP A 85 -10.00 8.92 8.44
N SER A 86 -10.05 8.10 9.51
CA SER A 86 -8.87 7.39 10.02
C SER A 86 -8.36 6.34 9.03
N GLY A 87 -9.21 5.88 8.10
CA GLY A 87 -8.81 5.00 6.99
C GLY A 87 -7.75 5.64 6.09
N LYS A 88 -7.72 6.98 5.97
CA LYS A 88 -6.67 7.70 5.23
C LYS A 88 -5.30 7.57 5.89
N VAL A 89 -5.24 7.45 7.22
CA VAL A 89 -3.98 7.21 7.93
C VAL A 89 -3.43 5.84 7.56
N ILE A 90 -4.29 4.81 7.51
CA ILE A 90 -3.90 3.45 7.10
C ILE A 90 -3.38 3.47 5.65
N GLN A 91 -4.08 4.15 4.74
CA GLN A 91 -3.64 4.32 3.35
C GLN A 91 -2.24 4.95 3.27
N ARG A 92 -1.97 6.02 4.04
CA ARG A 92 -0.65 6.65 4.06
C ARG A 92 0.46 5.75 4.58
N VAL A 93 0.17 4.93 5.60
CA VAL A 93 1.14 3.94 6.08
C VAL A 93 1.41 2.89 5.00
N ILE A 94 0.39 2.43 4.27
CA ILE A 94 0.57 1.53 3.13
C ILE A 94 1.46 2.17 2.05
N VAL A 95 1.20 3.42 1.66
CA VAL A 95 2.03 4.14 0.68
C VAL A 95 3.48 4.23 1.16
N ARG A 96 3.68 4.56 2.44
CA ARG A 96 5.02 4.62 3.03
C ARG A 96 5.73 3.27 2.97
N SER A 97 5.07 2.19 3.40
CA SER A 97 5.62 0.83 3.32
C SER A 97 5.97 0.43 1.89
N LEU A 98 5.14 0.83 0.91
CA LEU A 98 5.41 0.58 -0.51
C LEU A 98 6.66 1.33 -1.00
N CYS A 99 6.80 2.61 -0.65
CA CYS A 99 7.99 3.39 -0.94
C CYS A 99 9.25 2.75 -0.34
N GLU A 100 9.20 2.38 0.94
CA GLU A 100 10.30 1.73 1.66
C GLU A 100 10.69 0.39 1.00
N ASN A 101 9.70 -0.46 0.67
CA ASN A 101 9.94 -1.75 0.00
C ASN A 101 10.48 -1.60 -1.44
N MET A 102 10.24 -0.46 -2.09
CA MET A 102 10.75 -0.17 -3.43
C MET A 102 12.01 0.71 -3.41
N ASN A 103 12.57 0.97 -2.22
CA ASN A 103 13.73 1.85 -2.00
C ASN A 103 13.54 3.26 -2.61
N ILE A 104 12.31 3.79 -2.51
CA ILE A 104 11.91 5.13 -2.96
C ILE A 104 11.75 6.02 -1.71
N GLU A 105 12.31 7.22 -1.73
CA GLU A 105 12.19 8.14 -0.61
C GLU A 105 10.74 8.64 -0.43
N TYR A 106 10.15 8.35 0.73
CA TYR A 106 8.81 8.81 1.08
C TYR A 106 8.80 10.35 1.22
N GLY A 107 8.09 11.02 0.31
CA GLY A 107 8.11 12.48 0.14
C GLY A 107 8.48 12.92 -1.28
N THR A 108 9.01 12.00 -2.09
CA THR A 108 9.18 12.22 -3.55
C THR A 108 7.89 12.02 -4.32
N LEU A 109 6.92 11.29 -3.76
CA LEU A 109 5.60 11.17 -4.34
C LEU A 109 4.81 12.47 -4.15
N PRO A 110 4.16 12.99 -5.20
CA PRO A 110 3.38 14.22 -5.12
C PRO A 110 2.06 14.05 -4.34
N THR A 111 1.76 12.83 -3.89
CA THR A 111 0.48 12.48 -3.28
C THR A 111 0.64 11.48 -2.14
N ASP A 112 -0.27 11.59 -1.18
CA ASP A 112 -0.44 10.67 -0.06
C ASP A 112 -1.65 9.73 -0.23
N ASP A 113 -2.39 9.85 -1.34
CA ASP A 113 -3.47 8.93 -1.69
C ASP A 113 -2.94 7.64 -2.32
N LEU A 114 -3.47 6.51 -1.84
CA LEU A 114 -2.97 5.18 -2.20
C LEU A 114 -3.10 4.85 -3.70
N PRO A 115 -4.23 5.14 -4.38
CA PRO A 115 -4.35 4.85 -5.82
C PRO A 115 -3.38 5.64 -6.71
N SER A 116 -3.20 6.94 -6.45
CA SER A 116 -2.29 7.77 -7.23
C SER A 116 -0.84 7.43 -6.92
N ALA A 117 -0.52 7.12 -5.66
CA ALA A 117 0.80 6.62 -5.27
C ALA A 117 1.15 5.34 -6.03
N LEU A 118 0.23 4.36 -6.13
CA LEU A 118 0.46 3.15 -6.92
C LEU A 118 0.67 3.44 -8.40
N SER A 119 -0.06 4.40 -8.96
CA SER A 119 0.07 4.81 -10.36
C SER A 119 1.45 5.41 -10.63
N GLU A 120 1.96 6.25 -9.71
CA GLU A 120 3.31 6.80 -9.79
C GLU A 120 4.39 5.73 -9.57
N LEU A 121 4.20 4.81 -8.64
CA LEU A 121 5.12 3.69 -8.42
C LEU A 121 5.20 2.79 -9.65
N HIS A 122 4.08 2.53 -10.31
CA HIS A 122 4.04 1.79 -11.57
C HIS A 122 4.79 2.55 -12.68
N ARG A 123 4.64 3.88 -12.75
CA ARG A 123 5.37 4.74 -13.70
C ARG A 123 6.88 4.77 -13.44
N LEU A 124 7.31 4.82 -12.19
CA LEU A 124 8.74 4.82 -11.83
C LEU A 124 9.41 3.47 -12.11
N ARG A 125 8.66 2.36 -11.98
CA ARG A 125 9.15 1.01 -12.27
C ARG A 125 9.14 0.67 -13.77
N HIS A 126 8.28 1.32 -14.55
CA HIS A 126 8.29 1.31 -16.01
C HIS A 126 8.71 2.68 -16.55
N PRO A 127 10.01 3.05 -16.48
CA PRO A 127 10.46 4.19 -17.26
C PRO A 127 10.16 3.84 -18.72
N SER A 128 9.27 4.59 -19.36
CA SER A 128 8.98 4.44 -20.78
C SER A 128 10.30 4.26 -21.54
N THR A 129 10.50 3.07 -22.07
CA THR A 129 11.27 2.87 -23.30
C THR A 129 10.50 3.55 -24.43
N ALA A 130 10.62 4.87 -24.50
CA ALA A 130 10.31 5.68 -25.66
C ALA A 130 11.58 6.51 -25.88
N GLN A 131 12.52 6.00 -26.68
CA GLN A 131 12.67 6.32 -28.10
C GLN A 131 12.78 7.82 -28.36
#